data_AF-A0A7Y4JT73-F1
#
_entry.id   AF-A0A7Y4JT73-F1
#
_cell.length_a   1.000
_cell.length_b   1.000
_cell.length_c   1.000
_cell.angle_alpha   90.00
_cell.angle_beta   90.00
_cell.angle_gamma   90.00
#
_symmetry.space_group_name_H-M   'P 1'
#
loop_
_entity.id
_entity.type
_entity.pdbx_description
1 polymer ?
#
loop_
_entity_poly.entity_id
_entity_poly.type
_entity_poly.pdbx_seq_one_letter_code
_entity_poly.pdbx_strand_id
1 'polypeptide(L)'
;MCRSIKTLFNFEPPASDAEVRAAALQFVRKLSGTSAPSKANEEAFHRAVEDVTEVARRLVDSLVTTAPPRNRDMEAMKAKLRSAKRFAPR
;
A
#
# COMPACT_ATOMS: atom_id res chain seq x y z
N MET A 1 5.30 0.02 -12.79
CA MET A 1 4.21 -0.94 -12.50
C MET A 1 4.26 -1.22 -11.00
N CYS A 2 3.16 -1.10 -10.26
CA CYS A 2 3.16 -1.30 -8.81
C CYS A 2 3.50 -2.77 -8.52
N ARG A 3 4.75 -3.05 -8.16
CA ARG A 3 5.27 -4.43 -8.02
C ARG A 3 4.62 -5.20 -6.86
N SER A 4 3.94 -4.53 -5.93
CA SER A 4 3.17 -5.14 -4.85
C SER A 4 2.01 -4.22 -4.45
N ILE A 5 0.82 -4.50 -4.97
CA ILE A 5 -0.42 -3.85 -4.50
C ILE A 5 -0.90 -4.65 -3.29
N LYS A 6 -0.96 -4.00 -2.12
CA LYS A 6 -1.48 -4.60 -0.88
C LYS A 6 -2.86 -4.03 -0.61
N THR A 7 -3.82 -4.90 -0.27
CA THR A 7 -5.12 -4.47 0.26
C THR A 7 -4.89 -3.88 1.66
N LEU A 8 -5.42 -2.68 1.91
CA LEU A 8 -5.35 -2.01 3.23
C LEU A 8 -6.69 -2.00 3.98
N PHE A 9 -7.80 -2.22 3.26
CA PHE A 9 -9.15 -2.23 3.83
C PHE A 9 -9.45 -3.53 4.61
N ASN A 10 -10.31 -3.41 5.63
CA ASN A 10 -10.87 -4.49 6.44
C ASN A 10 -9.80 -5.31 7.20
N PHE A 11 -8.91 -4.62 7.93
CA PHE A 11 -7.94 -5.24 8.83
C PHE A 11 -8.20 -4.83 10.28
N GLU A 12 -7.89 -5.75 11.20
CA GLU A 12 -7.82 -5.49 12.64
C GLU A 12 -6.37 -5.77 13.11
N PRO A 13 -5.62 -4.76 13.58
CA PRO A 13 -5.97 -3.34 13.67
C PRO A 13 -6.06 -2.65 12.29
N PRO A 14 -6.80 -1.52 12.15
CA PRO A 14 -6.94 -0.75 10.90
C PRO A 14 -5.59 -0.28 10.34
N ALA A 15 -5.49 -0.18 9.02
CA ALA A 15 -4.25 0.23 8.32
C ALA A 15 -3.61 1.46 8.96
N SER A 16 -2.29 1.39 9.17
CA SER A 16 -1.52 2.49 9.73
C SER A 16 -1.30 3.58 8.69
N ASP A 17 -1.07 4.81 9.14
CA ASP A 17 -0.79 5.93 8.23
C ASP A 17 0.48 5.71 7.42
N ALA A 18 1.47 5.01 7.98
CA ALA A 18 2.68 4.62 7.28
C ALA A 18 2.39 3.68 6.09
N GLU A 19 1.44 2.75 6.23
CA GLU A 19 1.05 1.84 5.14
C GLU A 19 0.27 2.58 4.05
N VAL A 20 -0.63 3.49 4.44
CA VAL A 20 -1.38 4.33 3.49
C VAL A 20 -0.41 5.25 2.73
N ARG A 21 0.52 5.89 3.43
CA ARG A 21 1.56 6.73 2.82
C ARG A 21 2.49 5.95 1.90
N ALA A 22 2.85 4.72 2.27
CA ALA A 22 3.63 3.84 1.41
C ALA A 22 2.88 3.49 0.12
N ALA A 23 1.56 3.26 0.19
CA ALA A 23 0.73 3.02 -0.99
C ALA A 23 0.65 4.28 -1.88
N ALA A 24 0.43 5.46 -1.27
CA ALA A 24 0.44 6.74 -1.97
C ALA A 24 1.77 6.99 -2.69
N LEU A 25 2.90 6.73 -2.03
CA LEU A 25 4.22 6.83 -2.64
C LEU A 25 4.39 5.92 -3.86
N GLN A 26 3.90 4.67 -3.81
CA GLN A 26 3.95 3.77 -4.96
C GLN A 26 3.09 4.25 -6.12
N PHE A 27 1.94 4.86 -5.83
CA PHE A 27 1.07 5.48 -6.83
C PHE A 27 1.76 6.68 -7.50
N VAL A 28 2.30 7.62 -6.71
CA VAL A 28 3.01 8.79 -7.25
C VAL A 28 4.25 8.38 -8.06
N ARG A 29 5.02 7.39 -7.61
CA ARG A 29 6.14 6.81 -8.40
C ARG A 29 5.67 6.21 -9.72
N LYS A 30 4.51 5.54 -9.72
CA LYS A 30 3.94 4.97 -10.94
C LYS A 30 3.55 6.05 -11.95
N LEU A 31 3.02 7.19 -11.50
CA LEU A 31 2.64 8.30 -12.37
C LEU A 31 3.84 9.12 -12.85
N SER A 32 4.74 9.47 -11.94
CA SER A 32 5.95 10.27 -12.24
C SER A 32 6.99 9.52 -13.07
N GLY A 33 6.97 8.18 -13.05
CA GLY A 33 7.94 7.36 -13.77
C GLY A 33 9.33 7.31 -13.12
N THR A 34 9.50 7.91 -11.94
CA THR A 34 10.77 7.92 -11.20
C THR A 34 10.62 7.28 -9.82
N SER A 35 11.69 6.61 -9.35
CA SER A 35 11.74 6.08 -7.98
C SER A 35 12.08 7.15 -6.95
N ALA A 36 12.80 8.18 -7.37
CA ALA A 36 13.13 9.38 -6.60
C ALA A 36 12.90 10.62 -7.48
N PRO A 37 12.35 11.72 -6.93
CA PRO A 37 12.20 12.96 -7.68
C PRO A 37 13.56 13.59 -7.96
N SER A 38 13.65 14.37 -9.06
CA SER A 38 14.75 15.32 -9.23
C SER A 38 14.57 16.49 -8.27
N LYS A 39 15.66 17.23 -7.97
CA LYS A 39 15.61 18.42 -7.11
C LYS A 39 14.56 19.44 -7.56
N ALA A 40 14.37 19.60 -8.88
CA ALA A 40 13.37 20.52 -9.43
C ALA A 40 11.91 20.07 -9.18
N ASN A 41 11.67 18.77 -9.05
CA ASN A 41 10.33 18.20 -8.89
C ASN A 41 10.05 17.72 -7.45
N GLU A 42 10.99 17.90 -6.53
CA GLU A 42 10.94 17.37 -5.17
C GLU A 42 9.71 17.86 -4.41
N GLU A 43 9.45 19.17 -4.44
CA GLU A 43 8.29 19.77 -3.79
C GLU A 43 6.96 19.22 -4.36
N ALA A 44 6.81 19.22 -5.69
CA ALA A 44 5.61 18.73 -6.35
C ALA A 44 5.37 17.23 -6.07
N PHE A 45 6.44 16.43 -6.07
CA PHE A 45 6.37 15.00 -5.77
C PHE A 45 5.94 14.76 -4.32
N HIS A 46 6.54 15.45 -3.36
CA HIS A 46 6.20 15.29 -1.95
C HIS A 46 4.79 15.76 -1.65
N ARG A 47 4.36 16.91 -2.19
CA ARG A 47 2.97 17.38 -2.05
C ARG A 47 1.97 16.36 -2.58
N ALA A 48 2.22 15.81 -3.78
CA ALA A 48 1.36 14.78 -4.34
C ALA A 48 1.28 13.51 -3.46
N VAL A 49 2.37 13.12 -2.79
CA VAL A 49 2.35 11.98 -1.86
C VAL A 49 1.46 12.27 -0.65
N GLU A 50 1.54 13.46 -0.07
CA GLU A 50 0.70 13.84 1.08
C GLU A 50 -0.79 13.92 0.69
N ASP A 51 -1.11 14.60 -0.43
CA ASP A 51 -2.50 14.73 -0.91
C ASP A 51 -3.14 13.37 -1.18
N VAL A 52 -2.39 12.47 -1.84
CA VAL A 52 -2.87 11.11 -2.11
C VAL A 52 -2.97 10.29 -0.83
N THR A 53 -2.09 10.50 0.15
CA THR A 53 -2.17 9.83 1.46
C THR A 53 -3.45 10.21 2.17
N GLU A 54 -3.80 11.50 2.20
CA GLU A 54 -5.03 11.98 2.82
C GLU A 54 -6.29 11.42 2.13
N VAL A 55 -6.34 11.48 0.79
CA VAL A 55 -7.46 10.94 0.03
C VAL A 55 -7.59 9.42 0.23
N ALA A 56 -6.47 8.69 0.22
CA ALA A 56 -6.46 7.25 0.45
C ALA A 56 -6.89 6.89 1.88
N ARG A 57 -6.49 7.67 2.89
CA ARG A 57 -6.93 7.49 4.28
C ARG A 57 -8.44 7.63 4.39
N ARG A 58 -8.99 8.74 3.89
CA ARG A 58 -10.43 9.00 3.87
C ARG A 58 -11.20 7.90 3.15
N LEU A 59 -10.68 7.42 2.01
CA LEU A 59 -11.26 6.29 1.28
C LEU A 59 -11.31 5.04 2.17
N VAL A 60 -10.18 4.61 2.73
CA VAL A 60 -10.11 3.39 3.56
C VAL A 60 -11.04 3.47 4.77
N ASP A 61 -11.10 4.62 5.44
CA ASP A 61 -11.96 4.84 6.61
C ASP A 61 -13.46 4.89 6.23
N SER A 62 -13.80 5.27 5.00
CA SER A 62 -15.19 5.35 4.51
C SER A 62 -15.76 4.02 4.02
N LEU A 63 -14.90 3.04 3.73
CA LEU A 63 -15.35 1.75 3.20
C LEU A 63 -16.01 0.93 4.32
N VAL A 64 -17.13 0.29 3.98
CA VAL A 64 -17.90 -0.57 4.91
C VAL A 64 -18.01 -1.97 4.32
N THR A 65 -17.93 -2.99 5.17
CA THR A 65 -18.13 -4.38 4.76
C THR A 65 -18.76 -5.19 5.88
N THR A 66 -19.51 -6.22 5.51
CA THR A 66 -20.06 -7.23 6.43
C THR A 66 -19.11 -8.39 6.66
N ALA A 67 -18.01 -8.47 5.90
CA ALA A 67 -17.02 -9.52 6.04
C ALA A 67 -16.23 -9.34 7.35
N PRO A 68 -15.83 -10.44 8.02
CA PRO A 68 -15.01 -10.34 9.23
C PRO A 68 -13.67 -9.65 8.93
N PRO A 69 -13.11 -8.88 9.88
CA PRO A 69 -11.81 -8.25 9.73
C PRO A 69 -10.69 -9.28 9.48
N ARG A 70 -9.71 -8.89 8.67
CA ARG A 70 -8.52 -9.69 8.38
C ARG A 70 -7.43 -9.42 9.40
N ASN A 71 -6.74 -10.46 9.82
CA ASN A 71 -5.53 -10.34 10.64
C ASN A 71 -4.29 -10.24 9.75
N ARG A 72 -3.42 -9.27 10.02
CA ARG A 72 -2.23 -8.99 9.21
C ARG A 72 -1.19 -10.11 9.27
N ASP A 73 -0.94 -10.67 10.44
CA ASP A 73 0.05 -11.73 10.63
C ASP A 73 -0.37 -12.99 9.88
N MET A 74 -1.67 -13.30 9.91
CA MET A 74 -2.24 -14.41 9.15
C MET A 74 -2.10 -14.20 7.64
N GLU A 75 -2.36 -13.00 7.13
CA GLU A 75 -2.19 -12.69 5.71
C GLU A 75 -0.72 -12.71 5.28
N ALA A 76 0.19 -12.23 6.14
CA ALA A 76 1.63 -12.30 5.92
C ALA A 76 2.13 -13.76 5.92
N MET A 77 1.65 -14.60 6.83
CA MET A 77 1.97 -16.02 6.87
C MET A 77 1.47 -16.74 5.62
N LYS A 78 0.22 -16.50 5.21
CA LYS A 78 -0.33 -17.03 3.95
C LYS A 78 0.52 -16.60 2.75
N ALA A 79 0.97 -15.34 2.71
CA ALA A 79 1.85 -14.85 1.65
C ALA A 79 3.21 -15.56 1.63
N LYS A 80 3.82 -15.76 2.80
CA LYS A 80 5.07 -16.54 2.94
C LYS A 80 4.90 -17.98 2.47
N LEU A 81 3.82 -18.66 2.88
CA LEU A 81 3.51 -20.03 2.45
C LEU A 81 3.31 -20.13 0.93
N ARG A 82 2.59 -19.18 0.33
CA ARG A 82 2.42 -19.10 -1.13
C ARG A 82 3.78 -18.91 -1.84
N SER A 83 4.64 -18.06 -1.30
CA SER A 83 6.00 -17.85 -1.83
C SER A 83 6.83 -19.12 -1.73
N ALA A 84 6.84 -19.79 -0.56
CA ALA A 84 7.58 -21.02 -0.36
C ALA A 84 7.15 -22.13 -1.34
N LYS A 85 5.84 -22.30 -1.58
CA LYS A 85 5.32 -23.24 -2.59
C LYS A 85 5.78 -22.89 -4.01
N ARG A 86 5.85 -21.61 -4.35
CA ARG A 86 6.29 -21.15 -5.67
C ARG A 86 7.77 -21.41 -5.94
N PHE A 87 8.61 -21.35 -4.91
CA PHE A 87 10.06 -21.50 -5.01
C PHE A 87 10.59 -22.84 -4.46
N ALA A 88 9.70 -23.82 -4.21
CA ALA A 88 10.13 -25.13 -3.76
C ALA A 88 10.98 -25.82 -4.84
N PRO A 89 12.11 -26.46 -4.48
CA PRO A 89 12.88 -27.26 -5.42
C PRO A 89 12.02 -28.43 -5.91
N ARG A 90 12.20 -28.77 -7.18
CA ARG A 90 11.45 -29.80 -7.89
C ARG A 90 11.71 -31.19 -7.34
#